data_AF-W4V1F7-F1
#
_entry.id   AF-W4V1F7-F1
#
_cell.length_a   1.000
_cell.length_b   1.000
_cell.length_c   1.000
_cell.angle_alpha   90.00
_cell.angle_beta   90.00
_cell.angle_gamma   90.00
#
_symmetry.space_group_name_H-M   'P 1'
#
loop_
_entity.id
_entity.type
_entity.pdbx_description
1 polymer ?
#
loop_
_entity_poly.entity_id
_entity_poly.type
_entity_poly.pdbx_seq_one_letter_code
_entity_poly.pdbx_strand_id
1 'polypeptide(L)' 'MFMLLKKKFDESNNSKQIGRIRRDLIVSLRKMGIEVSNIEIDLEENNVSLHLSIPEKKYSSIPSE' A
#
# COMPACT_ATOMS: atom_id res chain seq x y z
N MET A 1 -23.79 -20.51 12.35
CA MET A 1 -23.19 -20.85 11.04
C MET A 1 -23.09 -19.62 10.11
N PHE A 2 -24.16 -18.84 9.89
CA PHE A 2 -24.18 -17.71 8.95
C PHE A 2 -23.24 -16.53 9.27
N MET A 3 -23.02 -16.20 10.55
CA MET A 3 -22.09 -15.12 10.95
C MET A 3 -20.63 -15.41 10.56
N LEU A 4 -20.19 -16.66 10.63
CA LEU A 4 -18.81 -17.05 10.31
C LEU A 4 -18.55 -16.96 8.79
N LEU A 5 -19.54 -17.32 7.98
CA LEU A 5 -19.46 -17.19 6.52
C LEU A 5 -19.43 -15.72 6.10
N LYS A 6 -20.25 -14.87 6.72
CA LYS A 6 -20.25 -13.42 6.46
C LYS A 6 -18.91 -12.78 6.80
N LYS A 7 -18.34 -13.11 7.96
CA LYS A 7 -17.03 -12.59 8.41
C LYS A 7 -15.91 -12.95 7.44
N LYS A 8 -15.83 -14.22 6.99
CA LYS A 8 -14.84 -14.66 5.99
C LYS A 8 -15.06 -14.02 4.61
N PHE A 9 -16.31 -13.76 4.23
CA PHE A 9 -16.62 -13.14 2.95
C PHE A 9 -16.25 -11.65 2.94
N ASP A 10 -16.53 -10.94 4.03
CA ASP A 10 -16.10 -9.55 4.24
C ASP A 10 -14.56 -9.45 4.28
N GLU A 11 -13.88 -10.37 4.96
CA GLU A 11 -12.40 -10.48 4.94
C GLU A 11 -11.84 -10.70 3.52
N SER A 12 -12.47 -11.61 2.75
CA SER A 12 -12.11 -11.89 1.36
C SER A 12 -12.36 -10.68 0.45
N ASN A 13 -13.43 -9.93 0.66
CA ASN A 13 -13.74 -8.75 -0.15
C ASN A 13 -12.81 -7.58 0.18
N ASN A 14 -12.50 -7.40 1.48
CA ASN A 14 -11.55 -6.42 1.96
C ASN A 14 -10.15 -6.68 1.40
N SER A 15 -9.67 -7.93 1.41
CA SER A 15 -8.34 -8.26 0.85
C SER A 15 -8.22 -7.93 -0.64
N LYS A 16 -9.27 -8.14 -1.45
CA LYS A 16 -9.28 -7.74 -2.86
C LYS A 16 -9.23 -6.23 -3.05
N GLN A 17 -9.96 -5.48 -2.23
CA GLN A 17 -9.96 -4.01 -2.30
C GLN A 17 -8.61 -3.44 -1.85
N ILE A 18 -8.03 -3.95 -0.76
CA ILE A 18 -6.68 -3.60 -0.30
C ILE A 18 -5.65 -3.87 -1.40
N GLY A 19 -5.74 -5.02 -2.07
CA GLY A 19 -4.85 -5.36 -3.18
C GLY A 19 -4.94 -4.37 -4.36
N ARG A 20 -6.14 -3.87 -4.67
CA ARG A 20 -6.34 -2.83 -5.68
C ARG A 20 -5.74 -1.49 -5.25
N ILE A 21 -6.05 -1.05 -4.03
CA ILE A 21 -5.51 0.20 -3.46
C ILE A 21 -3.98 0.17 -3.45
N ARG A 22 -3.38 -0.95 -3.01
CA ARG A 22 -1.93 -1.15 -3.03
C ARG A 22 -1.35 -1.02 -4.44
N ARG A 23 -1.97 -1.65 -5.45
CA ARG A 23 -1.54 -1.55 -6.84
C ARG A 23 -1.61 -0.11 -7.35
N ASP A 24 -2.73 0.57 -7.14
CA ASP A 24 -2.96 1.92 -7.65
C ASP A 24 -2.02 2.94 -7.01
N LEU A 25 -1.72 2.78 -5.70
CA LEU A 25 -0.70 3.54 -5.00
C LEU A 25 0.69 3.33 -5.60
N ILE A 26 1.12 2.08 -5.82
CA ILE A 26 2.43 1.77 -6.43
C ILE A 26 2.54 2.41 -7.82
N VAL A 27 1.51 2.27 -8.65
CA VAL A 27 1.50 2.84 -10.00
C VAL A 27 1.60 4.36 -9.95
N SER A 28 0.85 5.01 -9.06
CA SER A 28 0.83 6.46 -8.92
C SER A 28 2.17 7.00 -8.43
N LEU A 29 2.76 6.37 -7.40
CA LEU A 29 4.06 6.77 -6.86
C LEU A 29 5.19 6.57 -7.89
N ARG A 30 5.17 5.47 -8.64
CA ARG A 30 6.14 5.24 -9.73
C ARG A 30 6.02 6.29 -10.84
N LYS A 31 4.80 6.71 -11.22
CA LYS A 31 4.60 7.80 -12.19
C LYS A 31 5.20 9.12 -11.71
N MET A 32 5.29 9.33 -10.40
CA MET A 32 5.95 10.50 -9.78
C MET A 32 7.47 10.31 -9.61
N GLY A 33 8.05 9.20 -10.09
CA GLY A 33 9.47 8.90 -9.92
C GLY A 33 9.86 8.56 -8.48
N ILE A 34 8.90 8.10 -7.68
CA ILE A 34 9.09 7.61 -6.33
C ILE A 34 9.09 6.08 -6.40
N GLU A 35 10.23 5.48 -6.08
CA GLU A 35 10.29 4.05 -5.86
C GLU A 35 9.76 3.72 -4.46
N VAL A 36 9.07 2.59 -4.33
CA VAL A 36 8.50 2.14 -3.05
C VAL A 36 8.92 0.70 -2.87
N SER A 37 9.59 0.40 -1.77
CA SER A 37 10.07 -0.95 -1.45
C SER A 37 9.00 -1.80 -0.77
N ASN A 38 8.14 -1.17 0.04
CA ASN A 38 7.05 -1.85 0.72
C ASN A 38 5.84 -0.93 0.92
N ILE A 39 4.64 -1.53 0.87
CA ILE A 39 3.37 -0.89 1.21
C ILE A 39 2.58 -1.85 2.10
N GLU A 40 2.31 -1.43 3.33
CA GLU A 40 1.46 -2.12 4.29
C GLU A 40 0.20 -1.30 4.53
N ILE A 41 -0.94 -1.99 4.52
CA ILE A 41 -2.27 -1.39 4.70
C ILE A 41 -2.95 -2.21 5.78
N ASP A 42 -3.09 -1.60 6.95
CA ASP A 42 -3.76 -2.21 8.09
C ASP A 42 -5.16 -1.64 8.23
N LEU A 43 -6.14 -2.53 8.23
CA LEU A 43 -7.54 -2.20 8.49
C LEU A 43 -7.86 -2.56 9.94
N GLU A 44 -7.98 -1.55 10.78
CA GLU A 44 -8.59 -1.69 12.10
C GLU A 44 -10.08 -1.32 12.00
N GLU A 45 -10.89 -1.69 13.00
CA GLU A 45 -12.36 -1.59 12.92
C GLU A 45 -12.90 -0.23 12.46
N ASN A 46 -12.21 0.87 12.77
CA ASN A 46 -12.59 2.22 12.34
C ASN A 46 -11.44 3.04 11.72
N ASN A 47 -10.27 2.42 11.51
CA ASN A 47 -9.07 3.13 11.05
C ASN A 47 -8.39 2.39 9.91
N VAL A 48 -7.79 3.17 9.01
CA VAL A 48 -6.93 2.66 7.94
C VAL A 48 -5.55 3.27 8.13
N SER A 49 -4.56 2.43 8.41
CA SER A 49 -3.16 2.83 8.51
C SER A 49 -2.43 2.43 7.23
N LEU A 50 -1.66 3.37 6.67
CA LEU A 50 -0.86 3.16 5.47
C LEU A 50 0.62 3.39 5.81
N HIS A 51 1.42 2.35 5.70
CA HIS A 51 2.87 2.42 5.91
C HIS A 51 3.60 2.27 4.57
N LEU A 52 4.38 3.28 4.20
CA LEU A 52 5.15 3.34 2.96
C LEU A 52 6.65 3.34 3.28
N SER A 53 7.37 2.37 2.74
CA SER A 53 8.84 2.38 2.77
C SER A 53 9.35 2.90 1.44
N ILE A 54 9.95 4.09 1.47
CA ILE A 54 10.55 4.74 0.30
C ILE A 54 12.07 4.66 0.50
N PRO A 55 12.82 3.97 -0.38
CA PRO A 55 14.27 3.98 -0.32
C PRO A 55 14.75 5.43 -0.47
N GLU A 56 15.70 5.85 0.37
CA GLU A 56 16.39 7.11 0.13
C GLU A 56 16.96 7.08 -1.29
N LYS A 57 16.58 8.07 -2.11
CA LYS A 57 17.25 8.26 -3.39
C LYS A 57 18.73 8.37 -3.08
N LYS A 58 19.54 7.49 -3.68
CA LYS A 58 20.97 7.75 -3.85
C LYS A 58 21.06 8.98 -4.74
N TYR A 59 20.95 10.17 -4.15
CA TYR A 59 21.46 11.38 -4.76
C TYR A 59 22.97 11.16 -4.84
N SER A 60 23.43 10.54 -5.93
CA SER A 60 24.79 10.74 -6.37
C SER A 60 24.89 12.23 -6.61
N SER A 61 25.51 12.91 -5.64
CA SER A 61 26.10 14.24 -5.72
C SER A 61 26.21 14.71 -7.16
N ILE A 62 25.32 15.63 -7.55
CA ILE A 62 25.49 16.42 -8.77
C ILE A 62 26.85 17.10 -8.61
N PRO A 63 27.84 16.87 -9.50
CA PRO A 63 29.07 17.65 -9.46
C PRO A 63 28.64 19.09 -9.76
N SER A 64 28.88 19.98 -8.81
CA SER A 64 28.85 21.41 -9.08
C SER A 64 30.04 21.70 -9.99
N GLU A 65 29.80 21.94 -11.27
CA GLU A 65 30.76 22.64 -12.14
C GLU A 65 30.95 24.09 -11.67
#